data_AF-A0A9P7TYX6-F1
#
_entry.id   AF-A0A9P7TYX6-F1
#
_cell.length_a   1.000
_cell.length_b   1.000
_cell.length_c   1.000
_cell.angle_alpha   90.00
_cell.angle_beta   90.00
_cell.angle_gamma   90.00
#
_symmetry.space_group_name_H-M   'P 1'
#
loop_
_entity.id
_entity.type
_entity.pdbx_description
1 polymer ?
#
loop_
_entity_poly.entity_id
_entity_poly.type
_entity_poly.pdbx_seq_one_letter_code
_entity_poly.pdbx_strand_id
1 'polypeptide(L)'
;MRPWSLPMKYTADKFLPRDREDGAFCDLEIEATRGVFEIKENSHVLVRRMLDYIYTGDYDRFDSSTLAKKDHFSPQEVAKFDTADHITLHSKMMDLGDVYMIEGLTQLTSEKFAEHLENQTTRDILVTIIPKVYDLELEFDSFNKIREIVTDCVRRKLAQVPLGDDIKDSLRDTMIHRPEFICGLLISMIEAMLALLSHFGIHQ
;
A
#
# COMPACT_ATOMS: atom_id res chain seq x y z
N MET A 1 12.93 -51.45 -31.77
CA MET A 1 13.24 -50.66 -32.98
C MET A 1 12.42 -49.38 -32.93
N ARG A 2 13.09 -48.22 -32.94
CA ARG A 2 12.53 -46.87 -33.15
C ARG A 2 12.00 -46.71 -34.60
N PRO A 3 11.57 -45.52 -35.04
CA PRO A 3 10.57 -44.58 -34.51
C PRO A 3 9.60 -44.15 -35.63
N TRP A 4 8.52 -43.44 -35.30
CA TRP A 4 7.92 -42.51 -36.25
C TRP A 4 7.81 -41.14 -35.57
N SER A 5 8.64 -40.22 -36.07
CA SER A 5 8.59 -38.79 -35.82
C SER A 5 8.10 -38.10 -37.09
N LEU A 6 7.63 -36.87 -36.91
CA LEU A 6 7.41 -35.76 -37.87
C LEU A 6 5.92 -35.37 -38.06
N PRO A 7 5.61 -34.11 -38.39
CA PRO A 7 5.84 -32.93 -37.56
C PRO A 7 4.60 -32.03 -37.50
N MET A 8 4.28 -31.44 -36.35
CA MET A 8 3.21 -30.44 -36.27
C MET A 8 3.75 -29.09 -36.74
N LYS A 9 3.54 -28.77 -38.02
CA LYS A 9 3.71 -27.41 -38.56
C LYS A 9 2.39 -26.66 -38.36
N TYR A 10 2.29 -25.88 -37.29
CA TYR A 10 1.31 -24.79 -37.27
C TYR A 10 1.92 -23.60 -38.02
N THR A 11 1.53 -23.46 -39.28
CA THR A 11 1.64 -22.18 -39.99
C THR A 11 0.62 -21.23 -39.35
N ALA A 12 1.08 -20.36 -38.45
CA ALA A 12 0.32 -19.22 -37.97
C ALA A 12 0.28 -18.16 -39.08
N ASP A 13 -0.52 -18.44 -40.10
CA ASP A 13 -0.82 -17.47 -41.13
C ASP A 13 -2.24 -17.74 -41.60
N LYS A 14 -3.21 -17.03 -40.99
CA LYS A 14 -4.49 -16.61 -41.58
C LYS A 14 -5.45 -15.98 -40.55
N PHE A 15 -5.78 -14.72 -40.85
CA PHE A 15 -6.98 -13.97 -40.49
C PHE A 15 -7.15 -13.57 -39.01
N LEU A 16 -6.56 -12.42 -38.66
CA LEU A 16 -7.17 -11.53 -37.66
C LEU A 16 -7.99 -10.47 -38.42
N PRO A 17 -9.31 -10.38 -38.20
CA PRO A 17 -10.11 -9.29 -38.75
C PRO A 17 -9.62 -7.96 -38.13
N ARG A 18 -9.37 -6.97 -38.98
CA ARG A 18 -9.11 -5.58 -38.57
C ARG A 18 -10.47 -4.94 -38.28
N ASP A 19 -10.87 -4.89 -37.02
CA ASP A 19 -12.20 -4.37 -36.64
C ASP A 19 -12.23 -2.85 -36.37
N ARG A 20 -11.24 -2.08 -36.86
CA ARG A 20 -11.28 -0.60 -36.89
C ARG A 20 -10.87 -0.03 -38.24
N GLU A 21 -11.54 1.06 -38.64
CA GLU A 21 -11.31 1.77 -39.90
C GLU A 21 -9.89 2.40 -40.02
N ASP A 22 -9.16 2.55 -38.91
CA ASP A 22 -7.79 3.06 -38.87
C ASP A 22 -6.71 1.97 -38.92
N GLY A 23 -7.09 0.69 -38.85
CA GLY A 23 -6.16 -0.44 -38.85
C GLY A 23 -5.30 -0.58 -37.60
N ALA A 24 -5.61 0.15 -36.52
CA ALA A 24 -4.93 0.03 -35.23
C ALA A 24 -5.68 -0.96 -34.33
N PHE A 25 -4.96 -1.95 -33.78
CA PHE A 25 -5.49 -2.80 -32.72
C PHE A 25 -5.56 -2.02 -31.41
N CYS A 26 -6.55 -2.32 -30.57
CA CYS A 26 -6.48 -1.90 -29.18
C CYS A 26 -5.35 -2.66 -28.48
N ASP A 27 -4.64 -2.03 -27.54
CA ASP A 27 -3.62 -2.70 -26.72
C ASP A 27 -4.19 -4.00 -26.09
N LEU A 28 -5.45 -3.96 -25.63
CA LEU A 28 -6.19 -5.11 -25.09
C LEU A 28 -6.33 -6.30 -26.05
N GLU A 29 -6.51 -6.05 -27.35
CA GLU A 29 -6.68 -7.11 -28.36
C GLU A 29 -5.33 -7.77 -28.68
N ILE A 30 -4.25 -6.98 -28.67
CA ILE A 30 -2.88 -7.47 -28.81
C ILE A 30 -2.50 -8.32 -27.60
N GLU A 31 -2.76 -7.83 -26.38
CA GLU A 31 -2.48 -8.54 -25.13
C GLU A 31 -3.24 -9.86 -25.05
N ALA A 32 -4.54 -9.86 -25.37
CA ALA A 32 -5.37 -11.05 -25.39
C ALA A 32 -4.85 -12.11 -26.38
N THR A 33 -4.37 -11.66 -27.55
CA THR A 33 -3.82 -12.57 -28.57
C THR A 33 -2.44 -13.11 -28.18
N ARG A 34 -1.64 -12.31 -27.49
CA ARG A 34 -0.28 -12.70 -27.05
C ARG A 34 -0.29 -13.50 -25.75
N GLY A 35 -1.38 -13.43 -24.98
CA GLY A 35 -1.46 -13.99 -23.63
C GLY A 35 -0.49 -13.31 -22.65
N VAL A 36 -0.08 -12.08 -22.95
CA VAL A 36 0.86 -11.29 -22.14
C VAL A 36 0.20 -9.95 -21.88
N PHE A 37 0.03 -9.62 -20.61
CA PHE A 37 -0.53 -8.36 -20.13
C PHE A 37 0.57 -7.53 -19.48
N GLU A 38 0.62 -6.23 -19.78
CA GLU A 38 1.62 -5.33 -19.23
C GLU A 38 1.07 -4.59 -18.00
N ILE A 39 1.76 -4.69 -16.85
CA ILE A 39 1.48 -3.90 -15.66
C ILE A 39 2.56 -2.81 -15.56
N LYS A 40 2.22 -1.59 -16.00
CA LYS A 40 3.18 -0.50 -16.23
C LYS A 40 3.62 0.24 -14.96
N GLU A 41 2.72 0.37 -13.98
CA GLU A 41 2.90 1.31 -12.85
C GLU A 41 3.41 0.64 -11.56
N ASN A 42 3.56 -0.68 -11.57
CA ASN A 42 3.91 -1.43 -10.35
C ASN A 42 5.21 -2.20 -10.51
N SER A 43 5.97 -2.29 -9.42
CA SER A 43 7.22 -3.06 -9.43
C SER A 43 6.91 -4.54 -9.65
N HIS A 44 7.76 -5.22 -10.43
CA HIS A 44 7.60 -6.65 -10.68
C HIS A 44 7.58 -7.48 -9.38
N VAL A 45 8.26 -7.03 -8.32
CA VAL A 45 8.25 -7.69 -7.02
C VAL A 45 6.87 -7.61 -6.35
N LEU A 46 6.23 -6.43 -6.37
CA LEU A 46 4.88 -6.25 -5.81
C LEU A 46 3.83 -7.02 -6.61
N VAL A 47 3.92 -6.97 -7.95
CA VAL A 47 3.04 -7.75 -8.84
C VAL A 47 3.18 -9.24 -8.56
N ARG A 48 4.40 -9.73 -8.36
CA ARG A 48 4.62 -11.14 -8.03
C ARG A 48 3.99 -11.51 -6.68
N ARG A 49 4.25 -10.71 -5.63
CA ARG A 49 3.63 -10.90 -4.31
C ARG A 49 2.10 -10.91 -4.39
N MET A 50 1.51 -10.07 -5.25
CA MET A 50 0.07 -10.07 -5.53
C MET A 50 -0.38 -11.37 -6.18
N LEU A 51 0.36 -11.87 -7.19
CA LEU A 51 0.08 -13.18 -7.79
C LEU A 51 0.21 -14.31 -6.75
N ASP A 52 1.21 -14.27 -5.88
CA ASP A 52 1.37 -15.27 -4.82
C ASP A 52 0.20 -15.29 -3.85
N TYR A 53 -0.32 -14.10 -3.50
CA TYR A 53 -1.57 -14.01 -2.78
C TYR A 53 -2.73 -14.66 -3.55
N ILE A 54 -2.90 -14.40 -4.85
CA ILE A 54 -3.97 -15.00 -5.66
C ILE A 54 -3.89 -16.54 -5.64
N TYR A 55 -2.69 -17.11 -5.66
CA TYR A 55 -2.49 -18.56 -5.70
C TYR A 55 -2.46 -19.24 -4.31
N THR A 56 -2.08 -18.52 -3.25
CA THR A 56 -1.80 -19.13 -1.95
C THR A 56 -2.57 -18.52 -0.78
N GLY A 57 -3.23 -17.38 -0.99
CA GLY A 57 -3.88 -16.57 0.03
C GLY A 57 -2.93 -15.73 0.88
N ASP A 58 -1.62 -15.70 0.58
CA ASP A 58 -0.63 -14.97 1.37
C ASP A 58 0.51 -14.41 0.48
N TYR A 59 0.85 -13.14 0.64
CA TYR A 59 1.92 -12.47 -0.10
C TYR A 59 3.27 -12.39 0.66
N ASP A 60 3.31 -12.82 1.93
CA ASP A 60 4.53 -12.76 2.76
C ASP A 60 5.31 -14.08 2.80
N ARG A 61 4.75 -15.15 2.21
CA ARG A 61 5.44 -16.45 2.09
C ARG A 61 6.64 -16.43 1.15
N PHE A 62 6.85 -15.32 0.44
CA PHE A 62 7.84 -15.24 -0.62
C PHE A 62 9.24 -14.97 -0.06
N ASP A 63 10.07 -16.00 -0.09
CA ASP A 63 11.46 -15.91 0.35
C ASP A 63 12.34 -15.37 -0.78
N SER A 64 13.00 -14.25 -0.50
CA SER A 64 14.04 -13.54 -1.26
C SER A 64 15.02 -14.46 -2.00
N SER A 65 15.35 -15.58 -1.34
CA SER A 65 16.30 -16.59 -1.78
C SER A 65 15.86 -17.33 -3.07
N THR A 66 14.56 -17.31 -3.37
CA THR A 66 13.94 -17.98 -4.54
C THR A 66 13.98 -17.11 -5.80
N LEU A 67 13.90 -15.77 -5.63
CA LEU A 67 13.89 -14.77 -6.70
C LEU A 67 15.24 -14.65 -7.41
N ALA A 68 16.34 -14.67 -6.66
CA ALA A 68 17.69 -14.55 -7.20
C ALA A 68 18.11 -15.74 -8.08
N LYS A 69 17.49 -16.91 -7.90
CA LYS A 69 17.88 -18.16 -8.57
C LYS A 69 17.12 -18.45 -9.86
N LYS A 70 15.90 -17.90 -10.03
CA LYS A 70 14.98 -18.37 -11.07
C LYS A 70 14.77 -17.39 -12.22
N ASP A 71 14.85 -16.08 -11.96
CA ASP A 71 14.24 -15.10 -12.87
C ASP A 71 15.17 -13.92 -13.28
N HIS A 72 16.50 -14.10 -13.25
CA HIS A 72 17.48 -13.13 -13.78
C HIS A 72 17.30 -11.68 -13.27
N PHE A 73 16.79 -11.48 -12.05
CA PHE A 73 16.61 -10.14 -11.50
C PHE A 73 17.94 -9.54 -11.02
N SER A 74 18.01 -8.21 -11.11
CA SER A 74 19.04 -7.43 -10.43
C SER A 74 18.98 -7.74 -8.93
N PRO A 75 20.10 -8.12 -8.29
CA PRO A 75 20.16 -8.30 -6.84
C PRO A 75 19.68 -7.07 -6.05
N GLN A 76 19.73 -5.89 -6.66
CA GLN A 76 19.43 -4.60 -6.04
C GLN A 76 17.92 -4.33 -5.92
N GLU A 77 17.12 -4.77 -6.90
CA GLU A 77 15.66 -4.60 -6.90
C GLU A 77 14.97 -5.58 -5.96
N VAL A 78 15.46 -6.83 -5.95
CA VAL A 78 15.03 -7.88 -5.01
C VAL A 78 15.37 -7.46 -3.58
N ALA A 79 16.61 -7.00 -3.33
CA ALA A 79 17.02 -6.52 -2.01
C ALA A 79 16.19 -5.32 -1.52
N LYS A 80 15.77 -4.38 -2.38
CA LYS A 80 14.99 -3.20 -1.97
C LYS A 80 13.62 -3.55 -1.39
N PHE A 81 12.99 -4.63 -1.87
CA PHE A 81 11.69 -5.09 -1.39
C PHE A 81 11.77 -6.16 -0.32
N ASP A 82 12.85 -6.94 -0.28
CA ASP A 82 13.16 -7.80 0.86
C ASP A 82 13.56 -7.01 2.11
N THR A 83 14.10 -5.81 1.90
CA THR A 83 14.39 -4.83 2.95
C THR A 83 13.33 -3.73 3.06
N ALA A 84 12.26 -3.77 2.24
CA ALA A 84 11.17 -2.83 2.38
C ALA A 84 10.57 -3.00 3.76
N ASP A 85 10.50 -1.90 4.50
CA ASP A 85 9.82 -1.91 5.77
C ASP A 85 8.35 -2.32 5.58
N HIS A 86 7.80 -2.99 6.59
CA HIS A 86 6.45 -3.53 6.57
C HIS A 86 5.37 -2.47 6.28
N ILE A 87 5.61 -1.20 6.65
CA ILE A 87 4.68 -0.09 6.34
C ILE A 87 4.60 0.11 4.83
N THR A 88 5.74 0.31 4.15
CA THR A 88 5.76 0.48 2.70
C THR A 88 5.18 -0.74 1.98
N LEU A 89 5.55 -1.94 2.41
CA LEU A 89 5.09 -3.18 1.80
C LEU A 89 3.56 -3.32 1.89
N HIS A 90 2.99 -3.25 3.09
CA HIS A 90 1.56 -3.46 3.29
C HIS A 90 0.73 -2.35 2.65
N SER A 91 1.20 -1.08 2.71
CA SER A 91 0.54 0.03 2.02
C SER A 91 0.48 -0.17 0.50
N LYS A 92 1.60 -0.58 -0.13
CA LYS A 92 1.64 -0.81 -1.58
C LYS A 92 0.88 -2.07 -2.02
N MET A 93 0.84 -3.10 -1.18
CA MET A 93 0.02 -4.29 -1.45
C MET A 93 -1.48 -3.98 -1.29
N MET A 94 -1.85 -3.09 -0.37
CA MET A 94 -3.23 -2.61 -0.23
C MET A 94 -3.67 -1.82 -1.47
N ASP A 95 -2.80 -0.92 -1.93
CA ASP A 95 -2.97 -0.13 -3.15
C ASP A 95 -3.15 -1.01 -4.39
N LEU A 96 -2.33 -2.05 -4.53
CA LEU A 96 -2.51 -3.06 -5.59
C LEU A 96 -3.85 -3.80 -5.49
N GLY A 97 -4.26 -4.17 -4.28
CA GLY A 97 -5.55 -4.83 -4.06
C GLY A 97 -6.72 -3.93 -4.49
N ASP A 98 -6.61 -2.63 -4.26
CA ASP A 98 -7.60 -1.64 -4.66
C ASP A 98 -7.62 -1.41 -6.18
N VAL A 99 -6.46 -1.10 -6.77
CA VAL A 99 -6.28 -0.86 -8.22
C VAL A 99 -6.79 -2.03 -9.06
N TYR A 100 -6.48 -3.26 -8.65
CA TYR A 100 -6.87 -4.48 -9.37
C TYR A 100 -8.15 -5.14 -8.83
N MET A 101 -8.87 -4.48 -7.91
CA MET A 101 -10.13 -4.95 -7.32
C MET A 101 -10.05 -6.35 -6.70
N ILE A 102 -8.93 -6.65 -6.05
CA ILE A 102 -8.68 -7.89 -5.31
C ILE A 102 -9.05 -7.65 -3.84
N GLU A 103 -10.35 -7.64 -3.53
CA GLU A 103 -10.88 -7.29 -2.20
C GLU A 103 -10.18 -8.05 -1.05
N GLY A 104 -9.94 -9.35 -1.23
CA GLY A 104 -9.28 -10.17 -0.22
C GLY A 104 -7.83 -9.75 0.05
N LEU A 105 -7.12 -9.22 -0.95
CA LEU A 105 -5.77 -8.70 -0.78
C LEU A 105 -5.81 -7.39 0.01
N THR A 106 -6.71 -6.48 -0.34
CA THR A 106 -6.93 -5.22 0.40
C THR A 106 -7.30 -5.49 1.85
N GLN A 107 -8.11 -6.52 2.11
CA GLN A 107 -8.47 -6.93 3.47
C GLN A 107 -7.27 -7.49 4.24
N LEU A 108 -6.55 -8.47 3.67
CA LEU A 108 -5.40 -9.09 4.33
C LEU A 108 -4.30 -8.07 4.64
N THR A 109 -4.01 -7.17 3.70
CA THR A 109 -3.02 -6.10 3.87
C THR A 109 -3.43 -5.10 4.93
N SER A 110 -4.72 -4.77 5.02
CA SER A 110 -5.26 -3.91 6.09
C SER A 110 -5.07 -4.53 7.47
N GLU A 111 -5.34 -5.84 7.60
CA GLU A 111 -5.17 -6.59 8.84
C GLU A 111 -3.70 -6.65 9.26
N LYS A 112 -2.80 -7.02 8.33
CA LYS A 112 -1.35 -7.08 8.59
C LYS A 112 -0.77 -5.71 8.91
N PHE A 113 -1.24 -4.66 8.24
CA PHE A 113 -0.83 -3.29 8.55
C PHE A 113 -1.28 -2.87 9.94
N ALA A 114 -2.54 -3.13 10.31
CA ALA A 114 -3.07 -2.83 11.64
C ALA A 114 -2.31 -3.61 12.74
N GLU A 115 -2.07 -4.90 12.54
CA GLU A 115 -1.26 -5.74 13.44
C GLU A 115 0.15 -5.18 13.58
N HIS A 116 0.77 -4.76 12.48
CA HIS A 116 2.09 -4.14 12.53
C HIS A 116 2.08 -2.88 13.39
N LEU A 117 1.10 -1.99 13.22
CA LEU A 117 0.96 -0.77 14.03
C LEU A 117 0.72 -1.06 15.53
N GLU A 118 -0.04 -2.10 15.86
CA GLU A 118 -0.26 -2.48 17.26
C GLU A 118 1.05 -2.78 17.99
N ASN A 119 2.02 -3.37 17.28
CA ASN A 119 3.33 -3.70 17.81
C ASN A 119 4.30 -2.50 17.89
N GLN A 120 3.92 -1.33 17.38
CA GLN A 120 4.75 -0.12 17.41
C GLN A 120 4.44 0.76 18.61
N THR A 121 5.43 1.54 19.05
CA THR A 121 5.19 2.55 20.10
C THR A 121 4.44 3.75 19.53
N THR A 122 3.68 4.46 20.37
CA THR A 122 2.99 5.70 19.95
C THR A 122 3.96 6.73 19.36
N ARG A 123 5.19 6.82 19.89
CA ARG A 123 6.23 7.69 19.36
C ARG A 123 6.62 7.30 17.93
N ASP A 124 6.87 6.02 17.68
CA ASP A 124 7.30 5.54 16.36
C ASP A 124 6.20 5.76 15.32
N ILE A 125 4.94 5.55 15.71
CA ILE A 125 3.80 5.84 14.84
C ILE A 125 3.77 7.32 14.44
N LEU A 126 3.91 8.22 15.43
CA LEU A 126 3.80 9.67 15.20
C LEU A 126 4.99 10.25 14.42
N VAL A 127 6.21 9.83 14.74
CA VAL A 127 7.45 10.46 14.22
C VAL A 127 7.98 9.76 12.97
N THR A 128 7.68 8.47 12.78
CA THR A 128 8.25 7.69 11.68
C THR A 128 7.20 7.19 10.71
N ILE A 129 6.12 6.59 11.20
CA ILE A 129 5.16 5.89 10.34
C ILE A 129 4.22 6.87 9.64
N ILE A 130 3.66 7.85 10.36
CA ILE A 130 2.76 8.86 9.76
C ILE A 130 3.44 9.63 8.63
N PRO A 131 4.61 10.27 8.82
CA PRO A 131 5.27 11.00 7.73
C PRO A 131 5.49 10.10 6.52
N LYS A 132 5.97 8.88 6.77
CA LYS A 132 6.25 7.91 5.73
C LYS A 132 5.02 7.51 4.92
N VAL A 133 3.88 7.24 5.57
CA VAL A 133 2.63 6.92 4.89
C VAL A 133 2.17 8.07 3.99
N TYR A 134 2.34 9.31 4.45
CA TYR A 134 1.96 10.50 3.70
C TYR A 134 2.92 10.83 2.54
N ASP A 135 4.16 10.34 2.59
CA ASP A 135 5.13 10.42 1.50
C ASP A 135 4.90 9.34 0.42
N LEU A 136 4.02 8.36 0.65
CA LEU A 136 3.70 7.34 -0.35
C LEU A 136 2.73 7.88 -1.39
N GLU A 137 3.09 7.72 -2.66
CA GLU A 137 2.18 7.92 -3.79
C GLU A 137 1.23 6.72 -3.89
N LEU A 138 0.03 6.84 -3.30
CA LEU A 138 -1.02 5.81 -3.29
C LEU A 138 -2.30 6.36 -3.93
N GLU A 139 -3.14 5.47 -4.43
CA GLU A 139 -4.48 5.83 -4.87
C GLU A 139 -5.33 6.35 -3.70
N PHE A 140 -6.29 7.23 -4.03
CA PHE A 140 -7.03 8.00 -3.03
C PHE A 140 -7.76 7.13 -2.00
N ASP A 141 -8.41 6.05 -2.44
CA ASP A 141 -9.19 5.17 -1.56
C ASP A 141 -8.28 4.34 -0.64
N SER A 142 -7.20 3.79 -1.20
CA SER A 142 -6.14 3.11 -0.44
C SER A 142 -5.48 4.02 0.59
N PHE A 143 -5.18 5.26 0.22
CA PHE A 143 -4.62 6.26 1.13
C PHE A 143 -5.57 6.56 2.30
N ASN A 144 -6.88 6.75 2.02
CA ASN A 144 -7.88 7.00 3.06
C ASN A 144 -8.00 5.81 4.02
N LYS A 145 -8.00 4.59 3.49
CA LYS A 145 -8.08 3.37 4.32
C LYS A 145 -6.88 3.23 5.25
N ILE A 146 -5.67 3.49 4.75
CA ILE A 146 -4.46 3.50 5.59
C ILE A 146 -4.56 4.58 6.66
N ARG A 147 -4.98 5.79 6.28
CA ARG A 147 -5.15 6.90 7.22
C ARG A 147 -6.15 6.57 8.32
N GLU A 148 -7.27 5.94 8.01
CA GLU A 148 -8.26 5.48 8.99
C GLU A 148 -7.62 4.50 9.97
N ILE A 149 -6.90 3.48 9.47
CA ILE A 149 -6.24 2.47 10.32
C ILE A 149 -5.20 3.13 11.26
N VAL A 150 -4.36 4.03 10.74
CA VAL A 150 -3.37 4.76 11.55
C VAL A 150 -4.07 5.63 12.60
N THR A 151 -5.10 6.38 12.20
CA THR A 151 -5.86 7.27 13.08
C THR A 151 -6.49 6.48 14.22
N ASP A 152 -7.11 5.35 13.93
CA ASP A 152 -7.74 4.50 14.95
C ASP A 152 -6.71 3.85 15.87
N CYS A 153 -5.55 3.43 15.35
CA CYS A 153 -4.47 2.90 16.19
C CYS A 153 -3.93 3.97 17.15
N VAL A 154 -3.63 5.17 16.65
CA VAL A 154 -3.17 6.30 17.48
C VAL A 154 -4.23 6.65 18.52
N ARG A 155 -5.50 6.74 18.11
CA ARG A 155 -6.61 7.01 19.02
C ARG A 155 -6.70 5.97 20.13
N ARG A 156 -6.63 4.67 19.81
CA ARG A 156 -6.67 3.60 20.82
C ARG A 156 -5.48 3.63 21.76
N LYS A 157 -4.27 3.91 21.25
CA LYS A 157 -3.05 4.01 22.07
C LYS A 157 -3.06 5.26 22.96
N LEU A 158 -3.58 6.39 22.50
CA LEU A 158 -3.73 7.62 23.29
C LEU A 158 -4.89 7.54 24.28
N ALA A 159 -5.98 6.83 23.94
CA ALA A 159 -7.13 6.63 24.81
C ALA A 159 -6.85 5.72 26.02
N GLN A 160 -5.64 5.14 26.14
CA GLN A 160 -5.24 4.38 27.33
C GLN A 160 -5.05 5.26 28.58
N VAL A 161 -5.11 6.60 28.45
CA VAL A 161 -5.37 7.51 29.57
C VAL A 161 -6.81 8.04 29.44
N PRO A 162 -7.81 7.39 30.06
CA PRO A 162 -9.16 7.90 30.04
C PRO A 162 -9.19 9.26 30.74
N LEU A 163 -9.67 10.29 30.04
CA LEU A 163 -10.09 11.53 30.69
C LEU A 163 -11.29 11.17 31.56
N GLY A 164 -11.20 11.42 32.87
CA GLY A 164 -12.32 11.23 33.80
C GLY A 164 -13.56 11.98 33.31
N ASP A 165 -14.74 11.40 33.51
CA ASP A 165 -16.01 12.02 33.09
C ASP A 165 -16.20 13.40 33.73
N ASP A 166 -15.66 13.61 34.93
CA ASP A 166 -15.59 14.90 35.63
C ASP A 166 -14.76 15.94 34.87
N ILE A 167 -13.60 15.54 34.32
CA ILE A 167 -12.74 16.39 33.49
C ILE A 167 -13.44 16.70 32.17
N LYS A 168 -14.14 15.70 31.59
CA LYS A 168 -14.83 15.84 30.31
C LYS A 168 -16.01 16.81 30.40
N ASP A 169 -16.81 16.69 31.46
CA ASP A 169 -17.93 17.60 31.73
C ASP A 169 -17.43 19.01 32.06
N SER A 170 -16.37 19.13 32.86
CA SER A 170 -15.75 20.43 33.15
C SER A 170 -15.15 21.09 31.90
N LEU A 171 -14.55 20.32 31.00
CA LEU A 171 -14.01 20.82 29.73
C LEU A 171 -15.15 21.28 28.80
N ARG A 172 -16.27 20.55 28.78
CA ARG A 172 -17.46 20.91 28.01
C ARG A 172 -18.10 22.20 28.53
N ASP A 173 -18.22 22.35 29.84
CA ASP A 173 -18.71 23.58 30.48
C ASP A 173 -17.79 24.77 30.16
N THR A 174 -16.48 24.54 30.21
CA THR A 174 -15.47 25.54 29.82
C THR A 174 -15.56 25.92 28.34
N MET A 175 -15.83 24.97 27.44
CA MET A 175 -16.06 25.25 26.02
C MET A 175 -17.27 26.17 25.80
N ILE A 176 -18.34 26.00 26.58
CA ILE A 176 -19.56 26.81 26.47
C ILE A 176 -19.33 28.22 27.01
N HIS A 177 -18.62 28.34 28.14
CA HIS A 177 -18.51 29.60 28.88
C HIS A 177 -17.24 30.40 28.59
N ARG A 178 -16.20 29.76 28.04
CA ARG A 178 -14.86 30.34 27.78
C ARG A 178 -14.25 29.75 26.49
N PRO A 179 -14.91 29.92 25.33
CA PRO A 179 -14.41 29.38 24.07
C PRO A 179 -13.01 29.89 23.70
N GLU A 180 -12.65 31.10 24.12
CA GLU A 180 -11.34 31.71 23.84
C GLU A 180 -10.19 30.92 24.46
N PHE A 181 -10.40 30.32 25.64
CA PHE A 181 -9.39 29.49 26.31
C PHE A 181 -9.12 28.21 25.52
N ILE A 182 -10.18 27.57 25.02
CA ILE A 182 -10.08 26.33 24.24
C ILE A 182 -9.45 26.61 22.87
N CYS A 183 -9.85 27.70 22.22
CA CYS A 183 -9.21 28.16 21.00
C CYS A 183 -7.71 28.44 21.24
N GLY A 184 -7.36 29.12 22.34
CA GLY A 184 -5.97 29.37 22.71
C GLY A 184 -5.19 28.08 22.97
N LEU A 185 -5.79 27.10 23.65
CA LEU A 185 -5.18 25.79 23.89
C LEU A 185 -4.96 25.01 22.58
N LEU A 186 -5.94 24.99 21.68
CA LEU A 186 -5.81 24.34 20.37
C LEU A 186 -4.76 25.02 19.49
N ILE A 187 -4.75 26.36 19.46
CA ILE A 187 -3.73 27.15 18.76
C ILE A 187 -2.35 26.81 19.32
N SER A 188 -2.18 26.80 20.64
CA SER A 188 -0.91 26.47 21.28
C SER A 188 -0.47 25.03 20.99
N MET A 189 -1.39 24.06 20.95
CA MET A 189 -1.08 22.69 20.52
C MET A 189 -0.64 22.64 19.05
N ILE A 190 -1.34 23.36 18.16
CA ILE A 190 -1.00 23.44 16.73
C ILE A 190 0.37 24.10 16.55
N GLU A 191 0.65 25.20 17.24
CA GLU A 191 1.95 25.88 17.22
C GLU A 191 3.07 24.97 17.75
N ALA A 192 2.83 24.22 18.83
CA ALA A 192 3.79 23.26 19.36
C ALA A 192 4.06 22.12 18.36
N MET A 193 3.03 21.63 17.67
CA MET A 193 3.17 20.64 16.60
C MET A 193 3.95 21.20 15.41
N LEU A 194 3.66 22.44 14.98
CA LEU A 194 4.38 23.12 13.90
C LEU A 194 5.85 23.40 14.26
N ALA A 195 6.13 23.74 15.52
CA ALA A 195 7.49 23.93 16.04
C ALA A 195 8.27 22.60 16.09
N LEU A 196 7.62 21.50 16.46
CA LEU A 196 8.22 20.16 16.38
C LEU A 196 8.53 19.78 14.93
N LEU A 197 7.66 20.08 13.98
CA LEU A 197 7.89 19.84 12.54
C LEU A 197 9.02 20.72 11.99
N SER A 198 9.13 21.96 12.47
CA SER A 198 10.24 22.87 12.11
C SER A 198 11.59 22.40 12.67
N HIS A 199 11.58 21.71 13.81
CA HIS A 199 12.78 21.08 14.38
C HIS A 199 13.27 19.85 13.60
N PHE A 200 12.43 19.24 12.76
CA PHE A 200 12.80 18.17 11.83
C PHE A 200 13.19 18.64 10.42
N GLY A 201 13.10 19.95 10.14
CA GLY A 201 13.81 20.61 9.04
C GLY A 201 13.60 20.04 7.63
N ILE A 202 12.52 20.43 6.97
CA ILE A 202 12.62 20.78 5.53
C ILE A 202 12.88 22.29 5.51
N HIS A 203 14.16 22.66 5.44
CA HIS A 203 14.54 23.98 5.00
C HIS A 203 14.19 24.09 3.51
N GLN A 204 13.32 25.04 3.18
CA GLN A 204 13.43 25.78 1.93
C GLN A 204 13.84 27.21 2.26
#